data_AF-A0A924WED1-F1
#
_entry.id   AF-A0A924WED1-F1
#
_cell.length_a   1.000
_cell.length_b   1.000
_cell.length_c   1.000
_cell.angle_alpha   90.00
_cell.angle_beta   90.00
_cell.angle_gamma   90.00
#
_symmetry.space_group_name_H-M   'P 1'
#
loop_
_entity.id
_entity.type
_entity.pdbx_description
1 polymer ?
#
loop_
_entity_poly.entity_id
_entity_poly.type
_entity_poly.pdbx_seq_one_letter_code
_entity_poly.pdbx_strand_id
1 'polypeptide(L)'
;MHLLDWAVLVGTLASIVLYGIWKTRKSDDSSDDFLAGHRNLPWWTIGLSIMATQASAITFLSTPGQAFSDGMQFVQFYLGMPIAMLFLAFFVLPIYYKLRVTTAYEYLEQRFDLRMRSLSAVLFLIQRGMAAAISILAPSIILCAVFGWDLLTTNFFMTVFVVIYTTSGGSEAVSRTQELQMTVMLGGLVLAFFLILNELPDGMGVSEVWQIAGATGKTQMLDWTFDWNDRYNVWSGVLGATFLFLSYFGTDQSQVGRYLSGKTLRESRLGLIFNGFVKIPMQMLVLSVGVMVFVFYQFERPPLHFNQANLAQLAGTPKEAEFQKLASADAQIFEEKKQVLTEFQQAHQANDPNRVQAAVGQLQTLENQHTELRTQSRTLMQSAGVKGDGNDKDYVFINFVLSHIPKGLVGLMLAMIFCASWSTTASELSALSATSVSDIYRRSIAPGKSDKHYLRASKIATILWGGFIV
;
A
#
# COMPACT_ATOMS: atom_id res chain seq x y z
N MET A 1 13.46 -7.64 18.17
CA MET A 1 14.25 -6.71 17.32
C MET A 1 15.57 -6.37 17.98
N HIS A 2 16.65 -6.26 17.20
CA HIS A 2 17.97 -5.86 17.70
C HIS A 2 18.15 -4.34 17.72
N LEU A 3 19.14 -3.86 18.48
CA LEU A 3 19.45 -2.43 18.58
C LEU A 3 19.75 -1.78 17.21
N LEU A 4 20.41 -2.52 16.32
CA LEU A 4 20.71 -2.05 14.97
C LEU A 4 19.42 -1.83 14.14
N ASP A 5 18.42 -2.70 14.28
CA ASP A 5 17.12 -2.54 13.62
C ASP A 5 16.44 -1.24 14.07
N TRP A 6 16.46 -0.98 15.38
CA TRP A 6 15.93 0.26 15.95
C TRP A 6 16.68 1.49 15.47
N ALA A 7 18.01 1.44 15.41
CA ALA A 7 18.83 2.55 14.94
C ALA A 7 18.52 2.88 13.47
N VAL A 8 18.39 1.86 12.61
CA VAL A 8 18.04 2.04 11.18
C VAL A 8 16.61 2.55 11.04
N LEU A 9 15.65 1.97 11.75
CA LEU A 9 14.24 2.38 11.73
C LEU A 9 14.08 3.84 12.15
N VAL A 10 14.49 4.16 13.38
CA VAL A 10 14.35 5.51 13.95
C VAL A 10 15.18 6.52 13.17
N GLY A 11 16.41 6.16 12.77
CA GLY A 11 17.27 7.02 11.97
C GLY A 11 16.65 7.37 10.62
N THR A 12 16.09 6.37 9.91
CA THR A 12 15.41 6.59 8.63
C THR A 12 14.20 7.51 8.79
N LEU A 13 13.30 7.21 9.73
CA LEU A 13 12.09 8.00 9.96
C LEU A 13 12.40 9.42 10.43
N ALA A 14 13.32 9.59 11.38
CA ALA A 14 13.74 10.89 11.87
C ALA A 14 14.38 11.72 10.75
N SER A 15 15.21 11.12 9.90
CA SER A 15 15.85 11.83 8.78
C SER A 15 14.82 12.41 7.80
N ILE A 16 13.76 11.67 7.49
CA ILE A 16 12.68 12.12 6.60
C ILE A 16 11.92 13.29 7.23
N VAL A 17 11.52 13.16 8.50
CA VAL A 17 10.77 14.19 9.23
C VAL A 17 11.61 15.46 9.36
N LEU A 18 12.86 15.34 9.80
CA LEU A 18 13.78 16.47 9.97
C LEU A 18 14.08 17.15 8.63
N TYR A 19 14.24 16.39 7.55
CA TYR A 19 14.42 16.94 6.20
C TYR A 19 13.19 17.74 5.76
N GLY A 20 11.98 17.20 5.96
CA GLY A 20 10.73 17.90 5.64
C GLY A 20 10.60 19.23 6.36
N ILE A 21 10.84 19.24 7.68
CA ILE A 21 10.81 20.46 8.52
C ILE A 21 11.89 21.45 8.06
N TRP A 22 13.13 20.99 7.86
CA TRP A 22 14.24 21.85 7.47
C TRP A 22 14.04 22.51 6.11
N LYS A 23 13.52 21.75 5.13
CA LYS A 23 13.30 22.24 3.76
C LYS A 23 12.18 23.26 3.69
N THR A 24 11.20 23.17 4.59
CA THR A 24 10.00 24.04 4.61
C THR A 24 10.03 25.16 5.65
N ARG A 25 11.09 25.26 6.46
CA ARG A 25 11.23 26.30 7.51
C ARG A 25 11.11 27.76 7.03
N LYS A 26 11.26 28.01 5.73
CA LYS A 26 11.20 29.35 5.11
C LYS A 26 9.93 29.57 4.27
N SER A 27 9.01 28.61 4.28
CA SER A 27 7.98 28.46 3.26
C SER A 27 6.60 29.00 3.64
N ASP A 28 6.41 29.60 4.83
CA ASP A 28 5.08 29.93 5.35
C ASP A 28 4.91 31.42 5.67
N ASP A 29 4.30 32.17 4.76
CA ASP A 29 3.60 33.42 5.10
C ASP A 29 2.13 33.46 4.62
N SER A 30 1.71 32.53 3.72
CA SER A 30 0.36 32.52 3.15
C SER A 30 -0.45 31.23 3.42
N SER A 31 -1.77 31.36 3.59
CA SER A 31 -2.68 30.22 3.76
C SER A 31 -2.84 29.37 2.49
N ASP A 32 -2.76 30.01 1.32
CA ASP A 32 -2.85 29.32 0.03
C ASP A 32 -1.59 28.47 -0.23
N ASP A 33 -0.39 28.94 0.12
CA ASP A 33 0.84 28.15 0.02
C ASP A 33 0.82 26.93 0.97
N PHE A 34 0.27 27.10 2.17
CA PHE A 34 0.11 26.00 3.11
C PHE A 34 -0.84 24.91 2.58
N LEU A 35 -1.98 25.31 2.00
CA LEU A 35 -3.03 24.39 1.53
C LEU A 35 -2.74 23.78 0.15
N ALA A 36 -2.26 24.59 -0.81
CA ALA A 36 -2.10 24.22 -2.21
C ALA A 36 -0.63 24.14 -2.68
N GLY A 37 0.33 24.45 -1.80
CA GLY A 37 1.73 24.57 -2.18
C GLY A 37 2.03 25.80 -3.05
N HIS A 38 3.31 26.02 -3.35
CA HIS A 38 3.80 27.18 -4.11
C HIS A 38 3.51 27.11 -5.62
N ARG A 39 2.73 26.12 -6.07
CA ARG A 39 2.44 25.83 -7.49
C ARG A 39 3.68 25.84 -8.38
N ASN A 40 4.80 25.30 -7.89
CA ASN A 40 6.11 25.35 -8.56
C ASN A 40 6.72 23.96 -8.75
N LEU A 41 5.97 22.89 -8.48
CA LEU A 41 6.49 21.54 -8.51
C LEU A 41 6.74 21.06 -9.95
N PRO A 42 7.87 20.38 -10.20
CA PRO A 42 8.14 19.70 -11.45
C PRO A 42 7.36 18.37 -11.55
N TRP A 43 7.22 17.85 -12.75
CA TRP A 43 6.39 16.68 -13.07
C TRP A 43 6.78 15.43 -12.28
N TRP A 44 8.07 15.23 -12.01
CA TRP A 44 8.55 14.05 -11.28
C TRP A 44 8.14 14.10 -9.81
N THR A 45 8.18 15.27 -9.17
CA THR A 45 7.68 15.46 -7.80
C THR A 45 6.19 15.20 -7.74
N ILE A 46 5.43 15.71 -8.72
CA ILE A 46 3.98 15.47 -8.81
C ILE A 46 3.70 13.97 -8.97
N GLY A 47 4.39 13.30 -9.90
CA GLY A 47 4.24 11.88 -10.16
C GLY A 47 4.56 11.02 -8.94
N LEU A 48 5.72 11.25 -8.29
CA LEU A 48 6.12 10.55 -7.08
C LEU A 48 5.16 10.81 -5.92
N SER A 49 4.69 12.04 -5.76
CA SER A 49 3.73 12.42 -4.71
C SER A 49 2.38 11.71 -4.90
N ILE A 50 1.85 11.68 -6.13
CA ILE A 50 0.62 10.94 -6.49
C ILE A 50 0.79 9.43 -6.24
N MET A 51 1.94 8.87 -6.60
CA MET A 51 2.25 7.46 -6.35
C MET A 51 2.36 7.16 -4.86
N ALA A 52 3.03 8.03 -4.09
CA ALA A 52 3.17 7.91 -2.64
C ALA A 52 1.82 7.90 -1.94
N THR A 53 0.93 8.82 -2.30
CA THR A 53 -0.42 8.87 -1.72
C THR A 53 -1.18 7.55 -1.88
N GLN A 54 -0.97 6.83 -2.98
CA GLN A 54 -1.57 5.50 -3.21
C GLN A 54 -0.83 4.35 -2.53
N ALA A 55 0.45 4.54 -2.25
CA ALA A 55 1.35 3.51 -1.77
C ALA A 55 1.20 3.35 -0.25
N SER A 56 0.03 2.86 0.17
CA SER A 56 -0.27 2.58 1.58
C SER A 56 0.51 1.37 2.08
N ALA A 57 0.63 1.22 3.40
CA ALA A 57 1.28 0.05 3.98
C ALA A 57 0.61 -1.28 3.58
N ILE A 58 -0.70 -1.27 3.29
CA ILE A 58 -1.42 -2.42 2.72
C ILE A 58 -0.77 -2.85 1.39
N THR A 59 -0.33 -1.90 0.55
CA THR A 59 0.35 -2.23 -0.70
C THR A 59 1.64 -3.02 -0.46
N PHE A 60 2.41 -2.69 0.57
CA PHE A 60 3.72 -3.31 0.82
C PHE A 60 3.67 -4.54 1.74
N LEU A 61 2.60 -4.71 2.53
CA LEU A 61 2.41 -5.88 3.40
C LEU A 61 1.43 -6.88 2.79
N SER A 62 0.21 -6.41 2.52
CA SER A 62 -0.90 -7.26 2.08
C SER A 62 -0.73 -7.71 0.64
N THR A 63 -0.26 -6.86 -0.27
CA THR A 63 -0.19 -7.27 -1.68
C THR A 63 0.86 -8.34 -1.99
N PRO A 64 2.07 -8.34 -1.38
CA PRO A 64 2.95 -9.51 -1.45
C PRO A 64 2.30 -10.77 -0.86
N GLY A 65 1.57 -10.64 0.25
CA GLY A 65 0.77 -11.75 0.82
C GLY A 65 -0.34 -12.25 -0.10
N GLN A 66 -0.98 -11.34 -0.84
CA GLN A 66 -1.96 -11.67 -1.87
C GLN A 66 -1.30 -12.39 -3.05
N ALA A 67 -0.13 -11.95 -3.52
CA ALA A 67 0.62 -12.66 -4.56
C ALA A 67 1.09 -14.04 -4.11
N PHE A 68 1.51 -14.19 -2.85
CA PHE A 68 1.84 -15.47 -2.26
C PHE A 68 0.67 -16.46 -2.36
N SER A 69 -0.53 -16.00 -2.02
CA SER A 69 -1.74 -16.84 -2.00
C SER A 69 -2.35 -17.04 -3.38
N ASP A 70 -2.56 -15.97 -4.13
CA ASP A 70 -3.46 -15.92 -5.29
C ASP A 70 -2.70 -15.61 -6.60
N GLY A 71 -1.39 -15.38 -6.56
CA GLY A 71 -0.55 -15.09 -7.73
C GLY A 71 -0.61 -13.65 -8.23
N MET A 72 -0.16 -13.43 -9.46
CA MET A 72 0.05 -12.09 -10.04
C MET A 72 -1.21 -11.46 -10.68
N GLN A 73 -2.35 -12.13 -10.65
CA GLN A 73 -3.60 -11.70 -11.30
C GLN A 73 -4.11 -10.31 -10.84
N PHE A 74 -3.73 -9.87 -9.64
CA PHE A 74 -4.10 -8.55 -9.11
C PHE A 74 -3.55 -7.38 -9.95
N VAL A 75 -2.51 -7.60 -10.77
CA VAL A 75 -1.97 -6.55 -11.67
C VAL A 75 -3.02 -6.01 -12.65
N GLN A 76 -4.02 -6.82 -13.01
CA GLN A 76 -5.08 -6.46 -13.95
C GLN A 76 -5.89 -5.25 -13.49
N PHE A 77 -6.07 -5.11 -12.18
CA PHE A 77 -6.75 -3.98 -11.57
C PHE A 77 -6.14 -2.63 -12.01
N TYR A 78 -4.85 -2.60 -12.33
CA TYR A 78 -4.16 -1.37 -12.72
C TYR A 78 -4.20 -1.07 -14.23
N LEU A 79 -4.75 -1.96 -15.06
CA LEU A 79 -4.81 -1.77 -16.52
C LEU A 79 -5.70 -0.59 -16.95
N GLY A 80 -6.72 -0.26 -16.16
CA GLY A 80 -7.57 0.92 -16.38
C GLY A 80 -6.91 2.25 -15.99
N MET A 81 -5.81 2.23 -15.22
CA MET A 81 -5.20 3.45 -14.71
C MET A 81 -4.61 4.34 -15.82
N PRO A 82 -3.83 3.84 -16.80
CA PRO A 82 -3.34 4.65 -17.91
C PRO A 82 -4.47 5.37 -18.68
N ILE A 83 -5.59 4.67 -18.91
CA ILE A 83 -6.75 5.22 -19.63
C ILE A 83 -7.34 6.39 -18.85
N ALA A 84 -7.57 6.21 -17.55
CA ALA A 84 -8.05 7.26 -16.67
C ALA A 84 -7.08 8.47 -16.63
N MET A 85 -5.77 8.22 -16.53
CA MET A 85 -4.78 9.31 -16.45
C MET A 85 -4.72 10.13 -17.73
N LEU A 86 -4.78 9.48 -18.90
CA LEU A 86 -4.84 10.17 -20.19
C LEU A 86 -6.11 11.03 -20.27
N PHE A 87 -7.28 10.47 -19.92
CA PHE A 87 -8.53 11.22 -19.93
C PHE A 87 -8.46 12.46 -19.03
N LEU A 88 -8.03 12.31 -17.78
CA LEU A 88 -7.92 13.44 -16.85
C LEU A 88 -6.91 14.48 -17.34
N ALA A 89 -5.75 14.05 -17.85
CA ALA A 89 -4.72 14.95 -18.36
C ALA A 89 -5.21 15.82 -19.54
N PHE A 90 -6.02 15.26 -20.44
CA PHE A 90 -6.50 15.97 -21.62
C PHE A 90 -7.79 16.76 -21.38
N PHE A 91 -8.73 16.24 -20.59
CA PHE A 91 -10.07 16.83 -20.49
C PHE A 91 -10.32 17.59 -19.18
N VAL A 92 -9.83 17.10 -18.05
CA VAL A 92 -10.14 17.67 -16.72
C VAL A 92 -9.10 18.70 -16.29
N LEU A 93 -7.81 18.33 -16.39
CA LEU A 93 -6.70 19.15 -15.91
C LEU A 93 -6.64 20.56 -16.52
N PRO A 94 -6.92 20.76 -17.83
CA PRO A 94 -6.96 22.11 -18.42
C PRO A 94 -8.01 23.03 -17.78
N ILE A 95 -9.14 22.46 -17.35
CA ILE A 95 -10.23 23.21 -16.72
C ILE A 95 -9.76 23.69 -15.35
N TYR A 96 -9.21 22.81 -14.53
CA TYR A 96 -8.71 23.19 -13.20
C TYR A 96 -7.60 24.25 -13.28
N TYR A 97 -6.68 24.12 -14.22
CA TYR A 97 -5.62 25.12 -14.44
C TYR A 97 -6.18 26.47 -14.90
N LYS A 98 -7.19 26.48 -15.77
CA LYS A 98 -7.84 27.71 -16.24
C LYS A 98 -8.55 28.46 -15.11
N LEU A 99 -9.19 27.71 -14.21
CA LEU A 99 -9.97 28.27 -13.10
C LEU A 99 -9.14 28.59 -11.85
N ARG A 100 -7.88 28.11 -11.80
CA ARG A 100 -6.94 28.29 -10.68
C ARG A 100 -7.47 27.84 -9.32
N VAL A 101 -8.39 26.86 -9.32
CA VAL A 101 -9.02 26.32 -8.10
C VAL A 101 -7.99 25.78 -7.10
N THR A 102 -8.33 25.87 -5.82
CA THR A 102 -7.54 25.24 -4.74
C THR A 102 -8.01 23.81 -4.47
N THR A 103 -9.31 23.54 -4.67
CA THR A 103 -9.90 22.21 -4.50
C THR A 103 -10.71 21.78 -5.71
N ALA A 104 -10.90 20.48 -5.88
CA ALA A 104 -11.81 19.94 -6.90
C ALA A 104 -13.25 20.46 -6.76
N TYR A 105 -13.67 20.80 -5.53
CA TYR A 105 -15.04 21.19 -5.22
C TYR A 105 -15.34 22.65 -5.57
N GLU A 106 -14.33 23.51 -5.57
CA GLU A 106 -14.47 24.89 -6.03
C GLU A 106 -14.93 24.97 -7.50
N TYR A 107 -14.48 24.03 -8.34
CA TYR A 107 -14.96 23.90 -9.71
C TYR A 107 -16.48 23.66 -9.78
N LEU A 108 -17.04 22.87 -8.85
CA LEU A 108 -18.47 22.55 -8.83
C LEU A 108 -19.33 23.78 -8.56
N GLU A 109 -18.85 24.74 -7.76
CA GLU A 109 -19.57 25.99 -7.55
C GLU A 109 -19.64 26.84 -8.82
N GLN A 110 -18.54 26.90 -9.58
CA GLN A 110 -18.53 27.65 -10.85
C GLN A 110 -19.38 26.98 -11.93
N ARG A 111 -19.48 25.65 -11.91
CA ARG A 111 -20.26 24.88 -12.88
C ARG A 111 -21.75 24.76 -12.53
N PHE A 112 -22.06 24.70 -11.24
CA PHE A 112 -23.40 24.50 -10.70
C PHE A 112 -23.71 25.61 -9.68
N ASP A 113 -23.53 25.36 -8.39
CA ASP A 113 -23.80 26.31 -7.32
C ASP A 113 -23.04 25.97 -6.02
N LEU A 114 -23.18 26.83 -5.01
CA LEU A 114 -22.57 26.66 -3.69
C LEU A 114 -23.09 25.40 -2.95
N ARG A 115 -24.32 24.96 -3.24
CA ARG A 115 -24.91 23.77 -2.60
C ARG A 115 -24.16 22.53 -3.04
N MET A 116 -23.85 22.41 -4.33
CA MET A 116 -23.08 21.29 -4.88
C MET A 116 -21.64 21.27 -4.38
N ARG A 117 -20.98 22.42 -4.27
CA ARG A 117 -19.65 22.52 -3.64
C ARG A 117 -19.68 22.05 -2.19
N SER A 118 -20.61 22.57 -1.39
CA SER A 118 -20.70 22.27 0.05
C SER A 118 -21.05 20.80 0.29
N LEU A 119 -22.02 20.25 -0.46
CA LEU A 119 -22.41 18.84 -0.36
C LEU A 119 -21.23 17.91 -0.69
N SER A 120 -20.53 18.17 -1.80
CA SER A 120 -19.40 17.34 -2.23
C SER A 120 -18.23 17.42 -1.24
N ALA A 121 -17.95 18.62 -0.72
CA ALA A 121 -16.92 18.83 0.31
C ALA A 121 -17.26 18.07 1.60
N VAL A 122 -18.51 18.14 2.09
CA VAL A 122 -18.92 17.40 3.30
C VAL A 122 -18.85 15.88 3.10
N LEU A 123 -19.33 15.38 1.95
CA LEU A 123 -19.24 13.96 1.62
C LEU A 123 -17.78 13.49 1.57
N PHE A 124 -16.89 14.29 0.95
CA PHE A 124 -15.47 14.03 0.94
C PHE A 124 -14.89 13.99 2.36
N LEU A 125 -15.16 15.00 3.20
CA LEU A 125 -14.61 15.07 4.56
C LEU A 125 -14.99 13.86 5.40
N ILE A 126 -16.25 13.41 5.32
CA ILE A 126 -16.72 12.22 6.05
C ILE A 126 -16.05 10.96 5.51
N GLN A 127 -16.15 10.71 4.19
CA GLN A 127 -15.64 9.46 3.60
C GLN A 127 -14.12 9.36 3.72
N ARG A 128 -13.41 10.45 3.41
CA ARG A 128 -11.94 10.50 3.45
C ARG A 128 -11.42 10.51 4.89
N GLY A 129 -12.09 11.18 5.82
CA GLY A 129 -11.75 11.14 7.25
C GLY A 129 -11.81 9.71 7.80
N MET A 130 -12.89 8.98 7.52
CA MET A 130 -13.02 7.58 7.92
C MET A 130 -12.01 6.67 7.23
N ALA A 131 -11.78 6.85 5.92
CA ALA A 131 -10.79 6.09 5.17
C ALA A 131 -9.36 6.28 5.70
N ALA A 132 -9.02 7.49 6.15
CA ALA A 132 -7.72 7.79 6.72
C ALA A 132 -7.47 7.06 8.06
N ALA A 133 -8.50 6.98 8.92
CA ALA A 133 -8.43 6.17 10.15
C ALA A 133 -8.19 4.69 9.85
N ILE A 134 -8.91 4.12 8.87
CA ILE A 134 -8.72 2.73 8.44
C ILE A 134 -7.32 2.50 7.85
N SER A 135 -6.77 3.50 7.14
CA SER A 135 -5.45 3.43 6.52
C SER A 135 -4.30 3.36 7.53
N ILE A 136 -4.50 3.90 8.75
CA ILE A 136 -3.58 3.72 9.88
C ILE A 136 -3.86 2.41 10.63
N LEU A 137 -5.14 2.05 10.80
CA LEU A 137 -5.54 0.87 11.57
C LEU A 137 -4.91 -0.43 11.07
N ALA A 138 -5.03 -0.73 9.77
CA ALA A 138 -4.54 -1.99 9.19
C ALA A 138 -3.04 -2.24 9.43
N PRO A 139 -2.12 -1.31 9.10
CA PRO A 139 -0.71 -1.49 9.42
C PRO A 139 -0.41 -1.45 10.92
N SER A 140 -1.15 -0.68 11.72
CA SER A 140 -0.97 -0.71 13.17
C SER A 140 -1.25 -2.07 13.77
N ILE A 141 -2.28 -2.80 13.31
CA ILE A 141 -2.57 -4.17 13.78
C ILE A 141 -1.37 -5.10 13.51
N ILE A 142 -0.76 -4.99 12.33
CA ILE A 142 0.42 -5.78 11.98
C ILE A 142 1.60 -5.37 12.86
N LEU A 143 1.84 -4.07 13.03
CA LEU A 143 2.94 -3.54 13.85
C LEU A 143 2.77 -3.86 15.35
N CYS A 144 1.55 -4.00 15.86
CA CYS A 144 1.30 -4.48 17.23
C CYS A 144 1.87 -5.89 17.41
N ALA A 145 1.69 -6.77 16.42
CA ALA A 145 2.27 -8.12 16.46
C ALA A 145 3.81 -8.09 16.39
N VAL A 146 4.40 -7.09 15.72
CA VAL A 146 5.86 -6.94 15.61
C VAL A 146 6.48 -6.36 16.89
N PHE A 147 5.93 -5.27 17.42
CA PHE A 147 6.50 -4.54 18.55
C PHE A 147 6.01 -5.06 19.91
N GLY A 148 4.91 -5.82 19.93
CA GLY A 148 4.22 -6.22 21.17
C GLY A 148 3.53 -5.05 21.87
N TRP A 149 3.26 -3.95 21.16
CA TRP A 149 2.55 -2.79 21.68
C TRP A 149 1.04 -2.98 21.56
N ASP A 150 0.29 -2.25 22.39
CA ASP A 150 -1.16 -2.16 22.20
C ASP A 150 -1.50 -1.26 21.00
N LEU A 151 -2.72 -1.44 20.48
CA LEU A 151 -3.18 -0.76 19.28
C LEU A 151 -3.25 0.76 19.43
N LEU A 152 -3.62 1.25 20.62
CA LEU A 152 -3.72 2.70 20.87
C LEU A 152 -2.35 3.35 20.84
N THR A 153 -1.37 2.77 21.52
CA THR A 153 0.03 3.24 21.51
C THR A 153 0.60 3.23 20.10
N THR A 154 0.36 2.16 19.34
CA THR A 154 0.83 2.03 17.95
C THR A 154 0.21 3.09 17.04
N ASN A 155 -1.12 3.28 17.11
CA ASN A 155 -1.83 4.33 16.35
C ASN A 155 -1.32 5.74 16.68
N PHE A 156 -1.11 6.02 17.97
CA PHE A 156 -0.59 7.32 18.40
C PHE A 156 0.76 7.63 17.75
N PHE A 157 1.73 6.70 17.80
CA PHE A 157 3.04 6.89 17.17
C PHE A 157 2.97 6.92 15.64
N MET A 158 2.07 6.16 15.03
CA MET A 158 1.84 6.18 13.58
C MET A 158 1.34 7.54 13.09
N THR A 159 0.53 8.25 13.88
CA THR A 159 -0.10 9.50 13.45
C THR A 159 0.62 10.75 13.95
N VAL A 160 1.18 10.76 15.17
CA VAL A 160 1.72 11.98 15.79
C VAL A 160 2.82 12.66 14.96
N PHE A 161 3.76 11.88 14.41
CA PHE A 161 4.83 12.43 13.58
C PHE A 161 4.30 13.00 12.27
N VAL A 162 3.32 12.33 11.67
CA VAL A 162 2.64 12.79 10.44
C VAL A 162 1.95 14.13 10.67
N VAL A 163 1.22 14.25 11.77
CA VAL A 163 0.55 15.51 12.15
C VAL A 163 1.57 16.62 12.37
N ILE A 164 2.69 16.35 13.04
CA ILE A 164 3.73 17.34 13.32
C ILE A 164 4.29 17.93 12.01
N TYR A 165 4.81 17.10 11.10
CA TYR A 165 5.45 17.65 9.91
C TYR A 165 4.43 18.25 8.93
N THR A 166 3.22 17.67 8.83
CA THR A 166 2.15 18.19 7.96
C THR A 166 1.64 19.54 8.46
N THR A 167 1.50 19.72 9.78
CA THR A 167 1.11 21.01 10.38
C THR A 167 2.22 22.06 10.27
N SER A 168 3.48 21.63 10.28
CA SER A 168 4.62 22.55 10.25
C SER A 168 4.90 23.17 8.88
N GLY A 169 4.68 22.44 7.78
CA GLY A 169 5.06 22.92 6.43
C GLY A 169 4.07 22.63 5.31
N GLY A 170 2.84 22.22 5.65
CA GLY A 170 1.72 22.13 4.72
C GLY A 170 1.96 21.19 3.54
N SER A 171 1.31 21.47 2.41
CA SER A 171 1.37 20.64 1.20
C SER A 171 2.80 20.46 0.65
N GLU A 172 3.66 21.48 0.77
CA GLU A 172 5.06 21.41 0.32
C GLU A 172 5.87 20.41 1.16
N ALA A 173 5.74 20.44 2.49
CA ALA A 173 6.44 19.50 3.36
C ALA A 173 6.04 18.06 3.01
N VAL A 174 4.73 17.83 2.82
CA VAL A 174 4.19 16.52 2.42
C VAL A 174 4.82 16.03 1.12
N SER A 175 4.84 16.87 0.07
CA SER A 175 5.42 16.45 -1.22
C SER A 175 6.93 16.16 -1.11
N ARG A 176 7.68 16.90 -0.31
CA ARG A 176 9.12 16.66 -0.10
C ARG A 176 9.42 15.40 0.71
N THR A 177 8.65 15.14 1.77
CA THR A 177 8.82 13.90 2.54
C THR A 177 8.43 12.69 1.71
N GLN A 178 7.41 12.80 0.85
CA GLN A 178 6.97 11.73 -0.03
C GLN A 178 8.02 11.31 -1.05
N GLU A 179 8.85 12.23 -1.58
CA GLU A 179 9.96 11.88 -2.47
C GLU A 179 10.94 10.89 -1.78
N LEU A 180 11.29 11.16 -0.51
CA LEU A 180 12.16 10.29 0.27
C LEU A 180 11.46 8.99 0.68
N GLN A 181 10.20 9.06 1.11
CA GLN A 181 9.40 7.89 1.49
C GLN A 181 9.27 6.92 0.31
N MET A 182 8.98 7.41 -0.90
CA MET A 182 8.95 6.58 -2.12
C MET A 182 10.28 5.91 -2.41
N THR A 183 11.38 6.61 -2.18
CA THR A 183 12.72 6.04 -2.35
C THR A 183 12.97 4.90 -1.37
N VAL A 184 12.63 5.09 -0.09
CA VAL A 184 12.74 4.03 0.94
C VAL A 184 11.83 2.85 0.61
N MET A 185 10.60 3.12 0.16
CA MET A 185 9.64 2.08 -0.17
C MET A 185 10.04 1.23 -1.38
N LEU A 186 10.37 1.88 -2.51
CA LEU A 186 10.80 1.16 -3.71
C LEU A 186 12.15 0.48 -3.50
N GLY A 187 13.10 1.17 -2.87
CA GLY A 187 14.39 0.59 -2.50
C GLY A 187 14.24 -0.60 -1.57
N GLY A 188 13.30 -0.53 -0.61
CA GLY A 188 12.97 -1.63 0.29
C GLY A 188 12.45 -2.86 -0.43
N LEU A 189 11.53 -2.71 -1.39
CA LEU A 189 11.03 -3.82 -2.20
C LEU A 189 12.11 -4.44 -3.09
N VAL A 190 12.92 -3.61 -3.76
CA VAL A 190 14.03 -4.11 -4.59
C VAL A 190 15.03 -4.86 -3.74
N LEU A 191 15.38 -4.33 -2.57
CA LEU A 191 16.26 -5.00 -1.62
C LEU A 191 15.64 -6.33 -1.16
N ALA A 192 14.37 -6.34 -0.75
CA ALA A 192 13.68 -7.56 -0.34
C ALA A 192 13.70 -8.63 -1.44
N PHE A 193 13.46 -8.24 -2.70
CA PHE A 193 13.55 -9.13 -3.85
C PHE A 193 14.91 -9.84 -3.93
N PHE A 194 16.01 -9.08 -3.86
CA PHE A 194 17.37 -9.63 -3.95
C PHE A 194 17.76 -10.42 -2.70
N LEU A 195 17.28 -10.03 -1.51
CA LEU A 195 17.49 -10.80 -0.30
C LEU A 195 16.80 -12.16 -0.38
N ILE A 196 15.54 -12.21 -0.82
CA ILE A 196 14.84 -13.50 -1.00
C ILE A 196 15.59 -14.36 -2.01
N LEU A 197 16.04 -13.79 -3.12
CA LEU A 197 16.82 -14.52 -4.13
C LEU A 197 18.11 -15.13 -3.55
N ASN A 198 18.77 -14.44 -2.62
CA ASN A 198 19.98 -14.91 -1.97
C ASN A 198 19.73 -15.98 -0.88
N GLU A 199 18.52 -16.04 -0.33
CA GLU A 199 18.10 -17.07 0.65
C GLU A 199 17.61 -18.36 -0.03
N LEU A 200 17.49 -18.38 -1.37
CA LEU A 200 17.15 -19.59 -2.11
C LEU A 200 18.36 -20.54 -2.23
N PRO A 201 18.13 -21.86 -2.37
CA PRO A 201 19.20 -22.84 -2.57
C PRO A 201 20.13 -22.51 -3.75
N ASP A 202 21.39 -22.90 -3.64
CA ASP A 202 22.41 -22.71 -4.69
C ASP A 202 21.93 -23.24 -6.05
N GLY A 203 22.13 -22.45 -7.10
CA GLY A 203 21.69 -22.77 -8.46
C GLY A 203 20.25 -22.36 -8.79
N MET A 204 19.50 -21.77 -7.85
CA MET A 204 18.19 -21.18 -8.13
C MET A 204 18.31 -19.69 -8.49
N GLY A 205 18.25 -19.40 -9.78
CA GLY A 205 18.13 -18.04 -10.29
C GLY A 205 16.68 -17.60 -10.47
N VAL A 206 16.51 -16.41 -11.04
CA VAL A 206 15.19 -15.84 -11.36
C VAL A 206 14.42 -16.74 -12.36
N SER A 207 15.11 -17.42 -13.28
CA SER A 207 14.46 -18.31 -14.25
C SER A 207 13.77 -19.48 -13.55
N GLU A 208 14.49 -20.17 -12.67
CA GLU A 208 14.03 -21.35 -11.95
C GLU A 208 12.85 -21.00 -11.03
N VAL A 209 12.93 -19.84 -10.36
CA VAL A 209 11.83 -19.32 -9.55
C VAL A 209 10.55 -19.15 -10.38
N TRP A 210 10.64 -18.53 -11.55
CA TRP A 210 9.46 -18.29 -12.39
C TRP A 210 8.89 -19.58 -12.98
N GLN A 211 9.74 -20.59 -13.22
CA GLN A 211 9.29 -21.91 -13.64
C GLN A 211 8.50 -22.62 -12.55
N ILE A 212 8.98 -22.62 -11.30
CA ILE A 212 8.27 -23.20 -10.15
C ILE A 212 6.96 -22.46 -9.91
N ALA A 213 7.01 -21.12 -9.87
CA ALA A 213 5.82 -20.29 -9.70
C ALA A 213 4.79 -20.55 -10.81
N GLY A 214 5.25 -20.71 -12.06
CA GLY A 214 4.41 -21.00 -13.22
C GLY A 214 3.76 -22.38 -13.15
N ALA A 215 4.49 -23.40 -12.69
CA ALA A 215 3.94 -24.74 -12.46
C ALA A 215 2.74 -24.73 -11.49
N THR A 216 2.76 -23.83 -10.50
CA THR A 216 1.69 -23.66 -9.50
C THR A 216 0.67 -22.57 -9.86
N GLY A 217 0.71 -22.02 -11.08
CA GLY A 217 -0.23 -20.99 -11.55
C GLY A 217 -0.03 -19.58 -10.98
N LYS A 218 1.01 -19.34 -10.17
CA LYS A 218 1.22 -18.04 -9.50
C LYS A 218 1.65 -16.92 -10.44
N THR A 219 2.15 -17.26 -11.64
CA THR A 219 2.58 -16.28 -12.65
C THR A 219 1.46 -15.83 -13.58
N GLN A 220 0.23 -16.35 -13.44
CA GLN A 220 -0.90 -15.92 -14.27
C GLN A 220 -1.21 -14.44 -13.97
N MET A 221 -0.95 -13.58 -14.95
CA MET A 221 -1.17 -12.14 -14.82
C MET A 221 -2.52 -11.72 -15.39
N LEU A 222 -2.97 -12.33 -16.48
CA LEU A 222 -4.17 -11.93 -17.20
C LEU A 222 -5.18 -13.08 -17.21
N ASP A 223 -6.42 -12.76 -16.88
CA ASP A 223 -7.58 -13.62 -17.06
C ASP A 223 -8.58 -12.94 -18.00
N TRP A 224 -8.81 -13.57 -19.15
CA TRP A 224 -9.71 -13.08 -20.19
C TRP A 224 -11.15 -13.59 -20.01
N THR A 225 -11.37 -14.49 -19.05
CA THR A 225 -12.67 -15.05 -18.75
C THR A 225 -13.62 -13.95 -18.30
N PHE A 226 -14.83 -13.98 -18.85
CA PHE A 226 -15.87 -13.03 -18.47
C PHE A 226 -16.78 -13.68 -17.42
N ASP A 227 -16.65 -13.25 -16.17
CA ASP A 227 -17.52 -13.62 -15.06
C ASP A 227 -17.90 -12.38 -14.25
N TRP A 228 -19.21 -12.20 -14.02
CA TRP A 228 -19.75 -11.10 -13.21
C TRP A 228 -19.39 -11.19 -11.73
N ASN A 229 -19.10 -12.39 -11.24
CA ASN A 229 -18.75 -12.61 -9.83
C ASN A 229 -17.24 -12.49 -9.58
N ASP A 230 -16.43 -12.55 -10.62
CA ASP A 230 -14.98 -12.40 -10.52
C ASP A 230 -14.58 -10.93 -10.44
N ARG A 231 -13.80 -10.62 -9.41
CA ARG A 231 -13.32 -9.26 -9.11
C ARG A 231 -12.05 -8.92 -9.88
N TYR A 232 -11.27 -9.90 -10.33
CA TYR A 232 -9.91 -9.69 -10.85
C TYR A 232 -9.67 -10.37 -12.22
N ASN A 233 -10.32 -9.84 -13.25
CA ASN A 233 -10.08 -10.19 -14.66
C ASN A 233 -9.80 -8.93 -15.50
N VAL A 234 -9.46 -9.14 -16.77
CA VAL A 234 -9.12 -8.04 -17.70
C VAL A 234 -10.30 -7.07 -17.84
N TRP A 235 -11.54 -7.57 -17.83
CA TRP A 235 -12.73 -6.73 -18.04
C TRP A 235 -13.02 -5.84 -16.84
N SER A 236 -12.95 -6.37 -15.61
CA SER A 236 -13.08 -5.58 -14.39
C SER A 236 -11.93 -4.57 -14.26
N GLY A 237 -10.71 -4.98 -14.61
CA GLY A 237 -9.51 -4.14 -14.57
C GLY A 237 -9.49 -3.01 -15.60
N VAL A 238 -10.02 -3.22 -16.81
CA VAL A 238 -10.07 -2.18 -17.86
C VAL A 238 -11.31 -1.31 -17.70
N LEU A 239 -12.51 -1.87 -17.55
CA LEU A 239 -13.75 -1.08 -17.51
C LEU A 239 -14.00 -0.53 -16.10
N GLY A 240 -14.11 -1.43 -15.12
CA GLY A 240 -14.44 -1.06 -13.74
C GLY A 240 -13.37 -0.16 -13.12
N ALA A 241 -12.10 -0.57 -13.20
CA ALA A 241 -11.03 0.20 -12.59
C ALA A 241 -10.79 1.55 -13.29
N THR A 242 -11.05 1.69 -14.60
CA THR A 242 -10.97 3.00 -15.27
C THR A 242 -11.91 4.02 -14.62
N PHE A 243 -13.18 3.66 -14.40
CA PHE A 243 -14.13 4.58 -13.73
C PHE A 243 -13.75 4.85 -12.27
N LEU A 244 -13.24 3.83 -11.57
CA LEU A 244 -12.73 3.99 -10.21
C LEU A 244 -11.57 4.99 -10.17
N PHE A 245 -10.59 4.86 -11.07
CA PHE A 245 -9.45 5.78 -11.14
C PHE A 245 -9.84 7.17 -11.66
N LEU A 246 -10.81 7.29 -12.58
CA LEU A 246 -11.35 8.58 -12.97
C LEU A 246 -11.96 9.31 -11.77
N SER A 247 -12.76 8.61 -10.97
CA SER A 247 -13.33 9.16 -9.73
C SER A 247 -12.22 9.55 -8.75
N TYR A 248 -11.31 8.62 -8.46
CA TYR A 248 -10.28 8.83 -7.45
C TYR A 248 -9.31 9.95 -7.83
N PHE A 249 -8.68 9.91 -9.00
CA PHE A 249 -7.71 10.94 -9.38
C PHE A 249 -8.36 12.22 -9.89
N GLY A 250 -9.60 12.17 -10.37
CA GLY A 250 -10.30 13.33 -10.91
C GLY A 250 -11.07 14.14 -9.87
N THR A 251 -11.50 13.52 -8.75
CA THR A 251 -12.44 14.17 -7.82
C THR A 251 -12.06 14.07 -6.35
N ASP A 252 -11.14 13.17 -5.98
CA ASP A 252 -10.66 13.07 -4.60
C ASP A 252 -9.57 14.10 -4.32
N GLN A 253 -9.80 14.98 -3.33
CA GLN A 253 -8.86 16.07 -3.05
C GLN A 253 -7.47 15.59 -2.59
N SER A 254 -7.35 14.38 -2.02
CA SER A 254 -6.04 13.80 -1.67
C SER A 254 -5.15 13.56 -2.88
N GLN A 255 -5.75 13.34 -4.05
CA GLN A 255 -5.06 13.20 -5.33
C GLN A 255 -5.05 14.50 -6.12
N VAL A 256 -6.20 15.17 -6.24
CA VAL A 256 -6.34 16.40 -7.02
C VAL A 256 -5.35 17.47 -6.57
N GLY A 257 -5.22 17.67 -5.25
CA GLY A 257 -4.30 18.68 -4.70
C GLY A 257 -2.84 18.50 -5.14
N ARG A 258 -2.40 17.27 -5.44
CA ARG A 258 -1.00 16.97 -5.81
C ARG A 258 -0.63 17.54 -7.17
N TYR A 259 -1.53 17.46 -8.15
CA TYR A 259 -1.26 17.99 -9.49
C TYR A 259 -1.73 19.43 -9.70
N LEU A 260 -2.51 20.01 -8.78
CA LEU A 260 -2.77 21.47 -8.78
C LEU A 260 -1.54 22.29 -8.34
N SER A 261 -0.60 21.65 -7.65
CA SER A 261 0.66 22.22 -7.16
C SER A 261 1.75 22.31 -8.25
N GLY A 262 1.45 21.92 -9.50
CA GLY A 262 2.45 21.89 -10.57
C GLY A 262 2.73 23.26 -11.20
N LYS A 263 4.00 23.47 -11.59
CA LYS A 263 4.50 24.73 -12.18
C LYS A 263 3.75 25.16 -13.43
N THR A 264 3.37 24.18 -14.27
CA THR A 264 2.62 24.43 -15.50
C THR A 264 1.65 23.27 -15.75
N LEU A 265 0.65 23.51 -16.60
CA LEU A 265 -0.25 22.43 -17.06
C LEU A 265 0.52 21.25 -17.66
N ARG A 266 1.66 21.51 -18.33
CA ARG A 266 2.51 20.46 -18.89
C ARG A 266 3.12 19.60 -17.80
N GLU A 267 3.66 20.21 -16.74
CA GLU A 267 4.26 19.47 -15.62
C GLU A 267 3.22 18.56 -14.96
N SER A 268 2.02 19.06 -14.72
CA SER A 268 0.95 18.27 -14.10
C SER A 268 0.43 17.15 -14.99
N ARG A 269 0.33 17.38 -16.31
CA ARG A 269 0.01 16.32 -17.27
C ARG A 269 1.07 15.23 -17.27
N LEU A 270 2.35 15.62 -17.34
CA LEU A 270 3.45 14.66 -17.33
C LEU A 270 3.48 13.87 -16.02
N GLY A 271 3.27 14.52 -14.87
CA GLY A 271 3.23 13.84 -13.57
C GLY A 271 2.09 12.84 -13.47
N LEU A 272 0.89 13.21 -13.95
CA LEU A 272 -0.27 12.33 -13.93
C LEU A 272 -0.12 11.13 -14.89
N ILE A 273 0.38 11.37 -16.11
CA ILE A 273 0.64 10.31 -17.09
C ILE A 273 1.76 9.38 -16.60
N PHE A 274 2.84 9.94 -16.06
CA PHE A 274 3.93 9.16 -15.46
C PHE A 274 3.41 8.19 -14.40
N ASN A 275 2.57 8.66 -13.47
CA ASN A 275 1.92 7.79 -12.49
C ASN A 275 1.12 6.67 -13.16
N GLY A 276 0.31 6.99 -14.17
CA GLY A 276 -0.55 6.01 -14.84
C GLY A 276 0.20 4.82 -15.43
N PHE A 277 1.38 5.06 -16.00
CA PHE A 277 2.19 4.01 -16.61
C PHE A 277 3.14 3.34 -15.61
N VAL A 278 3.79 4.10 -14.72
CA VAL A 278 4.81 3.56 -13.80
C VAL A 278 4.21 2.77 -12.64
N LYS A 279 2.93 3.01 -12.30
CA LYS A 279 2.26 2.24 -11.26
C LYS A 279 2.13 0.75 -11.61
N ILE A 280 1.98 0.39 -12.89
CA ILE A 280 1.90 -1.01 -13.33
C ILE A 280 3.20 -1.79 -13.04
N PRO A 281 4.39 -1.38 -13.52
CA PRO A 281 5.63 -2.09 -13.21
C PRO A 281 5.96 -2.04 -11.71
N MET A 282 5.61 -0.97 -11.01
CA MET A 282 5.72 -0.92 -9.55
C MET A 282 4.87 -2.02 -8.90
N GLN A 283 3.62 -2.19 -9.33
CA GLN A 283 2.74 -3.24 -8.81
C GLN A 283 3.27 -4.64 -9.16
N MET A 284 3.82 -4.82 -10.37
CA MET A 284 4.47 -6.08 -10.75
C MET A 284 5.64 -6.39 -9.83
N LEU A 285 6.46 -5.39 -9.44
CA LEU A 285 7.55 -5.59 -8.48
C LEU A 285 7.02 -6.04 -7.11
N VAL A 286 5.99 -5.38 -6.59
CA VAL A 286 5.34 -5.76 -5.31
C VAL A 286 4.83 -7.21 -5.37
N LEU A 287 4.12 -7.58 -6.44
CA LEU A 287 3.59 -8.93 -6.62
C LEU A 287 4.72 -9.95 -6.81
N SER A 288 5.79 -9.58 -7.51
CA SER A 288 6.95 -10.45 -7.73
C SER A 288 7.64 -10.76 -6.40
N VAL A 289 7.74 -9.82 -5.47
CA VAL A 289 8.23 -10.10 -4.11
C VAL A 289 7.35 -11.14 -3.42
N GLY A 290 6.03 -11.06 -3.56
CA GLY A 290 5.12 -12.09 -3.02
C GLY A 290 5.30 -13.48 -3.65
N VAL A 291 5.50 -13.54 -4.97
CA VAL A 291 5.80 -14.79 -5.68
C VAL A 291 7.17 -15.35 -5.27
N MET A 292 8.18 -14.49 -5.08
CA MET A 292 9.49 -14.88 -4.56
C MET A 292 9.36 -15.50 -3.16
N VAL A 293 8.60 -14.87 -2.26
CA VAL A 293 8.32 -15.43 -0.93
C VAL A 293 7.57 -16.76 -1.03
N PHE A 294 6.66 -16.91 -2.01
CA PHE A 294 5.99 -18.18 -2.27
C PHE A 294 6.96 -19.29 -2.65
N VAL A 295 7.88 -19.02 -3.58
CA VAL A 295 8.89 -19.98 -4.00
C VAL A 295 9.86 -20.29 -2.86
N PHE A 296 10.27 -19.29 -2.08
CA PHE A 296 11.10 -19.48 -0.89
C PHE A 296 10.47 -20.49 0.08
N TYR A 297 9.17 -20.35 0.38
CA TYR A 297 8.45 -21.27 1.26
C TYR A 297 8.12 -22.64 0.62
N GLN A 298 8.62 -22.92 -0.58
CA GLN A 298 8.66 -24.29 -1.11
C GLN A 298 9.87 -25.07 -0.62
N PHE A 299 10.92 -24.37 -0.16
CA PHE A 299 12.18 -24.96 0.31
C PHE A 299 12.35 -24.83 1.81
N GLU A 300 11.83 -23.74 2.38
CA GLU A 300 11.73 -23.51 3.81
C GLU A 300 10.30 -23.69 4.29
N ARG A 301 10.11 -24.39 5.40
CA ARG A 301 8.77 -24.76 5.85
C ARG A 301 8.05 -23.53 6.44
N PRO A 302 6.93 -23.07 5.84
CA PRO A 302 6.13 -22.02 6.43
C PRO A 302 5.32 -22.54 7.63
N PRO A 303 4.89 -21.67 8.55
CA PRO A 303 3.85 -22.02 9.49
C PRO A 303 2.50 -22.16 8.75
N LEU A 304 1.65 -23.08 9.22
CA LEU A 304 0.28 -23.24 8.69
C LEU A 304 -0.56 -21.96 8.85
N HIS A 305 -0.28 -21.17 9.89
CA HIS A 305 -0.92 -19.89 10.20
C HIS A 305 0.16 -18.88 10.61
N PHE A 306 0.26 -17.75 9.90
CA PHE A 306 1.35 -16.79 10.03
C PHE A 306 1.18 -15.83 11.22
N ASN A 307 -0.06 -15.47 11.56
CA ASN A 307 -0.31 -14.56 12.68
C ASN A 307 -0.10 -15.26 14.03
N GLN A 308 1.05 -15.00 14.66
CA GLN A 308 1.43 -15.59 15.95
C GLN A 308 0.51 -15.17 17.11
N ALA A 309 -0.10 -13.98 17.06
CA ALA A 309 -1.03 -13.53 18.10
C ALA A 309 -2.31 -14.38 18.11
N ASN A 310 -2.74 -14.88 16.95
CA ASN A 310 -3.86 -15.81 16.85
C ASN A 310 -3.50 -17.18 17.44
N LEU A 311 -2.27 -17.67 17.16
CA LEU A 311 -1.77 -18.93 17.72
C LEU A 311 -1.67 -18.87 19.25
N ALA A 312 -1.21 -17.75 19.79
CA ALA A 312 -1.14 -17.54 21.24
C ALA A 312 -2.52 -17.57 21.93
N GLN A 313 -3.58 -17.15 21.25
CA GLN A 313 -4.96 -17.25 21.77
C GLN A 313 -5.51 -18.68 21.72
N LEU A 314 -5.03 -19.50 20.78
CA LEU A 314 -5.43 -20.90 20.67
C LEU A 314 -4.73 -21.78 21.71
N ALA A 315 -3.53 -21.39 22.16
CA ALA A 315 -2.77 -22.14 23.15
C ALA A 315 -3.55 -22.34 24.45
N GLY A 316 -3.60 -23.57 24.94
CA GLY A 316 -4.35 -23.96 26.14
C GLY A 316 -5.85 -24.18 25.91
N THR A 317 -6.36 -24.00 24.69
CA THR A 317 -7.76 -24.29 24.36
C THR A 317 -7.94 -25.76 23.93
N PRO A 318 -9.17 -26.34 24.03
CA PRO A 318 -9.43 -27.69 23.52
C PRO A 318 -9.17 -27.85 22.01
N LYS A 319 -9.17 -26.73 21.26
CA LYS A 319 -8.95 -26.68 19.81
C LYS A 319 -7.47 -26.69 19.41
N GLU A 320 -6.54 -26.52 20.36
CA GLU A 320 -5.10 -26.60 20.10
C GLU A 320 -4.70 -27.96 19.53
N ALA A 321 -5.20 -29.06 20.10
CA ALA A 321 -4.89 -30.41 19.63
C ALA A 321 -5.40 -30.68 18.20
N GLU A 322 -6.55 -30.09 17.82
CA GLU A 322 -7.06 -30.15 16.45
C GLU A 322 -6.14 -29.39 15.49
N PHE A 323 -5.66 -28.21 15.89
CA PHE A 323 -4.71 -27.43 15.08
C PHE A 323 -3.38 -28.15 14.89
N GLN A 324 -2.83 -28.78 15.94
CA GLN A 324 -1.57 -29.52 15.84
C GLN A 324 -1.66 -30.70 14.87
N LYS A 325 -2.84 -31.34 14.75
CA LYS A 325 -3.09 -32.38 13.74
C LYS A 325 -3.02 -31.80 12.32
N LEU A 326 -3.68 -30.66 12.08
CA LEU A 326 -3.61 -29.97 10.79
C LEU A 326 -2.17 -29.56 10.45
N ALA A 327 -1.44 -29.00 11.43
CA ALA A 327 -0.04 -28.60 11.26
C ALA A 327 0.89 -29.79 10.97
N SER A 328 0.58 -30.97 11.50
CA SER A 328 1.33 -32.21 11.23
C SER A 328 1.04 -32.75 9.82
N ALA A 329 -0.23 -32.71 9.39
CA ALA A 329 -0.60 -33.07 8.01
C ALA A 329 0.05 -32.14 6.98
N ASP A 330 0.08 -30.85 7.29
CA ASP A 330 0.77 -29.83 6.48
C ASP A 330 2.28 -30.08 6.38
N ALA A 331 2.90 -30.55 7.48
CA ALA A 331 4.30 -30.97 7.50
C ALA A 331 4.59 -32.08 6.48
N GLN A 332 3.70 -33.07 6.41
CA GLN A 332 3.87 -34.20 5.52
C GLN A 332 3.75 -33.76 4.06
N ILE A 333 2.74 -32.95 3.74
CA ILE A 333 2.56 -32.38 2.40
C ILE A 333 3.81 -31.57 1.99
N PHE A 334 4.40 -30.82 2.91
CA PHE A 334 5.62 -30.06 2.62
C PHE A 334 6.79 -30.96 2.20
N GLU A 335 7.04 -32.05 2.92
CA GLU A 335 8.10 -33.01 2.56
C GLU A 335 7.82 -33.71 1.22
N GLU A 336 6.56 -34.07 0.95
CA GLU A 336 6.15 -34.63 -0.34
C GLU A 336 6.37 -33.62 -1.48
N LYS A 337 6.01 -32.34 -1.28
CA LYS A 337 6.26 -31.27 -2.26
C LYS A 337 7.75 -31.10 -2.56
N LYS A 338 8.61 -31.19 -1.54
CA LYS A 338 10.07 -31.07 -1.71
C LYS A 338 10.63 -32.19 -2.59
N GLN A 339 10.10 -33.41 -2.47
CA GLN A 339 10.45 -34.53 -3.34
C GLN A 339 10.02 -34.25 -4.79
N VAL A 340 8.77 -33.86 -5.00
CA VAL A 340 8.24 -33.57 -6.34
C VAL A 340 8.96 -32.37 -6.99
N LEU A 341 9.36 -31.36 -6.22
CA LEU A 341 10.16 -30.23 -6.72
C LEU A 341 11.53 -30.67 -7.22
N THR A 342 12.16 -31.62 -6.52
CA THR A 342 13.43 -32.21 -6.95
C THR A 342 13.25 -32.96 -8.28
N GLU A 343 12.17 -33.74 -8.42
CA GLU A 343 11.83 -34.42 -9.66
C GLU A 343 11.53 -33.45 -10.80
N PHE A 344 10.79 -32.37 -10.52
CA PHE A 344 10.51 -31.29 -11.46
C PHE A 344 11.79 -30.66 -12.00
N GLN A 345 12.72 -30.29 -11.10
CA GLN A 345 14.01 -29.71 -11.49
C GLN A 345 14.85 -30.68 -12.32
N GLN A 346 14.94 -31.95 -11.92
CA GLN A 346 15.67 -32.96 -12.70
C GLN A 346 15.06 -33.19 -14.09
N ALA A 347 13.72 -33.25 -14.17
CA ALA A 347 13.00 -33.39 -15.43
C ALA A 347 13.22 -32.17 -16.35
N HIS A 348 13.24 -30.97 -15.76
CA HIS A 348 13.50 -29.74 -16.50
C HIS A 348 14.94 -29.70 -17.05
N GLN A 349 15.94 -30.02 -16.22
CA GLN A 349 17.34 -30.12 -16.64
C GLN A 349 17.56 -31.19 -17.73
N ALA A 350 16.81 -32.29 -17.67
CA ALA A 350 16.83 -33.35 -18.67
C ALA A 350 16.03 -33.02 -19.96
N ASN A 351 15.33 -31.88 -20.01
CA ASN A 351 14.39 -31.50 -21.08
C ASN A 351 13.34 -32.59 -21.39
N ASP A 352 12.80 -33.25 -20.35
CA ASP A 352 11.76 -34.27 -20.49
C ASP A 352 10.37 -33.67 -20.22
N PRO A 353 9.59 -33.29 -21.27
CA PRO A 353 8.32 -32.59 -21.09
C PRO A 353 7.26 -33.45 -20.40
N ASN A 354 7.30 -34.78 -20.56
CA ASN A 354 6.30 -35.68 -19.96
C ASN A 354 6.52 -35.76 -18.45
N ARG A 355 7.78 -35.90 -18.01
CA ARG A 355 8.12 -35.89 -16.58
C ARG A 355 7.87 -34.53 -15.94
N VAL A 356 8.16 -33.43 -16.66
CA VAL A 356 7.81 -32.08 -16.20
C VAL A 356 6.31 -31.97 -15.99
N GLN A 357 5.48 -32.35 -16.98
CA GLN A 357 4.03 -32.25 -16.85
C GLN A 357 3.46 -33.12 -15.72
N ALA A 358 4.01 -34.33 -15.53
CA ALA A 358 3.61 -35.20 -14.41
C ALA A 358 3.94 -34.57 -13.04
N ALA A 359 5.15 -34.03 -12.88
CA ALA A 359 5.56 -33.35 -11.65
C ALA A 359 4.72 -32.08 -11.39
N VAL A 360 4.40 -31.31 -12.43
CA VAL A 360 3.49 -30.15 -12.33
C VAL A 360 2.12 -30.57 -11.82
N GLY A 361 1.53 -31.63 -12.37
CA GLY A 361 0.21 -32.13 -11.91
C GLY A 361 0.21 -32.60 -10.46
N GLN A 362 1.30 -33.22 -10.01
CA GLN A 362 1.48 -33.61 -8.61
C GLN A 362 1.64 -32.37 -7.69
N LEU A 363 2.47 -31.39 -8.09
CA LEU A 363 2.64 -30.14 -7.33
C LEU A 363 1.33 -29.38 -7.17
N GLN A 364 0.53 -29.28 -8.24
CA GLN A 364 -0.78 -28.62 -8.17
C GLN A 364 -1.73 -29.34 -7.22
N THR A 365 -1.70 -30.67 -7.21
CA THR A 365 -2.51 -31.47 -6.29
C THR A 365 -2.13 -31.22 -4.84
N LEU A 366 -0.84 -31.26 -4.52
CA LEU A 366 -0.31 -31.01 -3.17
C LEU A 366 -0.55 -29.56 -2.73
N GLU A 367 -0.44 -28.59 -3.64
CA GLU A 367 -0.73 -27.17 -3.35
C GLU A 367 -2.22 -26.94 -3.04
N ASN A 368 -3.12 -27.64 -3.74
CA ASN A 368 -4.55 -27.60 -3.46
C ASN A 368 -4.85 -28.19 -2.06
N GLN A 369 -4.22 -29.31 -1.70
CA GLN A 369 -4.35 -29.90 -0.36
C GLN A 369 -3.82 -28.97 0.74
N HIS A 370 -2.66 -28.33 0.53
CA HIS A 370 -2.13 -27.30 1.43
C HIS A 370 -3.11 -26.14 1.61
N THR A 371 -3.68 -25.64 0.52
CA THR A 371 -4.67 -24.55 0.55
C THR A 371 -5.95 -24.95 1.30
N GLU A 372 -6.38 -26.21 1.17
CA GLU A 372 -7.49 -26.76 1.92
C GLU A 372 -7.18 -26.79 3.43
N LEU A 373 -5.99 -27.27 3.84
CA LEU A 373 -5.58 -27.26 5.25
C LEU A 373 -5.51 -25.84 5.83
N ARG A 374 -5.04 -24.85 5.07
CA ARG A 374 -5.09 -23.43 5.49
C ARG A 374 -6.52 -22.94 5.68
N THR A 375 -7.45 -23.38 4.84
CA THR A 375 -8.88 -23.06 4.98
C THR A 375 -9.48 -23.71 6.22
N GLN A 376 -9.17 -24.98 6.48
CA GLN A 376 -9.60 -25.69 7.69
C GLN A 376 -9.04 -25.04 8.96
N SER A 377 -7.76 -24.65 8.94
CA SER A 377 -7.10 -23.90 10.01
C SER A 377 -7.83 -22.58 10.30
N ARG A 378 -8.17 -21.80 9.28
CA ARG A 378 -8.92 -20.54 9.46
C ARG A 378 -10.29 -20.77 10.08
N THR A 379 -11.03 -21.78 9.62
CA THR A 379 -12.34 -22.15 10.19
C THR A 379 -12.21 -22.60 11.65
N LEU A 380 -11.17 -23.35 11.97
CA LEU A 380 -10.86 -23.76 13.34
C LEU A 380 -10.60 -22.56 14.25
N MET A 381 -9.77 -21.60 13.82
CA MET A 381 -9.48 -20.36 14.55
C MET A 381 -10.75 -19.57 14.84
N GLN A 382 -11.63 -19.43 13.85
CA GLN A 382 -12.93 -18.75 14.01
C GLN A 382 -13.81 -19.49 15.02
N SER A 383 -13.90 -20.82 14.93
CA SER A 383 -14.69 -21.64 15.86
C SER A 383 -14.17 -21.61 17.30
N ALA A 384 -12.86 -21.39 17.48
CA ALA A 384 -12.23 -21.24 18.79
C ALA A 384 -12.43 -19.85 19.41
N GLY A 385 -13.06 -18.91 18.68
CA GLY A 385 -13.29 -17.55 19.15
C GLY A 385 -12.04 -16.67 19.15
N VAL A 386 -11.02 -17.03 18.38
CA VAL A 386 -9.79 -16.23 18.23
C VAL A 386 -10.15 -14.88 17.63
N LYS A 387 -9.83 -13.82 18.37
CA LYS A 387 -10.07 -12.43 17.97
C LYS A 387 -8.82 -11.89 17.28
N GLY A 388 -8.87 -11.72 15.97
CA GLY A 388 -7.75 -11.18 15.19
C GLY A 388 -8.21 -10.75 13.81
N ASP A 389 -7.34 -10.06 13.08
CA ASP A 389 -7.55 -9.82 11.65
C ASP A 389 -7.69 -11.18 10.95
N GLY A 390 -8.84 -11.40 10.32
CA GLY A 390 -9.17 -12.66 9.64
C GLY A 390 -8.29 -12.92 8.41
N ASN A 391 -7.46 -11.95 8.01
CA ASN A 391 -6.60 -12.03 6.84
C ASN A 391 -5.16 -12.42 7.16
N ASP A 392 -4.92 -13.72 7.39
CA ASP A 392 -3.58 -14.28 7.65
C ASP A 392 -2.56 -13.99 6.53
N LYS A 393 -3.03 -13.71 5.31
CA LYS A 393 -2.17 -13.37 4.15
C LYS A 393 -1.31 -12.13 4.41
N ASP A 394 -1.81 -11.17 5.20
CA ASP A 394 -1.13 -9.91 5.49
C ASP A 394 0.14 -10.11 6.35
N TYR A 395 0.26 -11.27 7.00
CA TYR A 395 1.38 -11.61 7.87
C TYR A 395 2.49 -12.40 7.16
N VAL A 396 2.27 -12.84 5.91
CA VAL A 396 3.25 -13.66 5.17
C VAL A 396 4.57 -12.92 4.95
N PHE A 397 4.49 -11.70 4.41
CA PHE A 397 5.68 -10.92 4.08
C PHE A 397 6.43 -10.47 5.35
N ILE A 398 5.71 -10.00 6.37
CA ILE A 398 6.35 -9.59 7.62
C ILE A 398 6.97 -10.78 8.37
N ASN A 399 6.37 -11.97 8.30
CA ASN A 399 6.95 -13.17 8.88
C ASN A 399 8.28 -13.53 8.20
N PHE A 400 8.34 -13.45 6.86
CA PHE A 400 9.60 -13.62 6.12
C PHE A 400 10.65 -12.59 6.58
N VAL A 401 10.26 -11.30 6.61
CA VAL A 401 11.14 -10.20 7.04
C VAL A 401 11.69 -10.44 8.44
N LEU A 402 10.87 -10.84 9.40
CA LEU A 402 11.31 -10.99 10.78
C LEU A 402 12.13 -12.26 11.03
N SER A 403 11.92 -13.30 10.24
CA SER A 403 12.52 -14.62 10.48
C SER A 403 13.79 -14.87 9.67
N HIS A 404 13.92 -14.25 8.49
CA HIS A 404 14.98 -14.58 7.54
C HIS A 404 15.86 -13.39 7.13
N ILE A 405 15.43 -12.14 7.35
CA ILE A 405 16.24 -10.98 6.93
C ILE A 405 17.32 -10.64 7.99
N PRO A 406 18.56 -10.31 7.55
CA PRO A 406 19.62 -9.89 8.45
C PRO A 406 19.28 -8.68 9.33
N LYS A 407 19.89 -8.67 10.51
CA LYS A 407 19.82 -7.54 11.47
C LYS A 407 20.26 -6.24 10.80
N GLY A 408 19.59 -5.15 11.14
CA GLY A 408 19.69 -3.84 10.50
C GLY A 408 18.70 -3.67 9.34
N LEU A 409 18.61 -4.65 8.44
CA LEU A 409 17.73 -4.57 7.27
C LEU A 409 16.25 -4.76 7.64
N VAL A 410 15.96 -5.50 8.71
CA VAL A 410 14.61 -5.56 9.30
C VAL A 410 14.12 -4.16 9.67
N GLY A 411 14.97 -3.34 10.29
CA GLY A 411 14.66 -1.94 10.61
C GLY A 411 14.30 -1.11 9.38
N LEU A 412 14.98 -1.32 8.25
CA LEU A 412 14.68 -0.66 6.99
C LEU A 412 13.34 -1.13 6.39
N MET A 413 13.05 -2.43 6.44
CA MET A 413 11.76 -2.98 5.99
C MET A 413 10.59 -2.44 6.82
N LEU A 414 10.77 -2.30 8.13
CA LEU A 414 9.77 -1.65 8.99
C LEU A 414 9.65 -0.16 8.67
N ALA A 415 10.76 0.54 8.40
CA ALA A 415 10.73 1.94 7.99
C ALA A 415 9.94 2.14 6.69
N MET A 416 10.03 1.20 5.74
CA MET A 416 9.19 1.18 4.53
C MET A 416 7.69 1.17 4.87
N ILE A 417 7.25 0.35 5.83
CA ILE A 417 5.84 0.28 6.25
C ILE A 417 5.38 1.63 6.82
N PHE A 418 6.17 2.22 7.73
CA PHE A 418 5.88 3.55 8.27
C PHE A 418 5.85 4.61 7.17
N CYS A 419 6.81 4.60 6.24
CA CYS A 419 6.86 5.53 5.11
C CYS A 419 5.60 5.44 4.25
N ALA A 420 5.12 4.22 3.98
CA ALA A 420 3.91 3.96 3.23
C ALA A 420 2.68 4.57 3.91
N SER A 421 2.44 4.23 5.18
CA SER A 421 1.34 4.80 5.97
C SER A 421 1.44 6.33 6.07
N TRP A 422 2.60 6.85 6.42
CA TRP A 422 2.81 8.29 6.60
C TRP A 422 2.57 9.07 5.31
N SER A 423 2.99 8.52 4.16
CA SER A 423 2.81 9.17 2.87
C SER A 423 1.34 9.32 2.47
N THR A 424 0.52 8.29 2.71
CA THR A 424 -0.94 8.34 2.49
C THR A 424 -1.58 9.29 3.49
N THR A 425 -1.38 9.09 4.80
CA THR A 425 -2.04 9.87 5.85
C THR A 425 -1.70 11.36 5.77
N ALA A 426 -0.47 11.73 5.41
CA ALA A 426 -0.10 13.13 5.23
C ALA A 426 -0.89 13.81 4.10
N SER A 427 -1.08 13.10 2.98
CA SER A 427 -1.88 13.61 1.86
C SER A 427 -3.36 13.73 2.20
N GLU A 428 -3.88 12.78 2.97
CA GLU A 428 -5.26 12.82 3.45
C GLU A 428 -5.46 13.98 4.44
N LEU A 429 -4.57 14.15 5.41
CA LEU A 429 -4.60 15.29 6.34
C LEU A 429 -4.52 16.64 5.62
N SER A 430 -3.63 16.76 4.64
CA SER A 430 -3.50 17.96 3.82
C SER A 430 -4.79 18.25 3.05
N ALA A 431 -5.42 17.23 2.45
CA ALA A 431 -6.66 17.38 1.71
C ALA A 431 -7.87 17.68 2.61
N LEU A 432 -7.97 17.01 3.76
CA LEU A 432 -9.02 17.25 4.75
C LEU A 432 -8.94 18.69 5.30
N SER A 433 -7.74 19.18 5.57
CA SER A 433 -7.50 20.57 5.97
C SER A 433 -7.84 21.56 4.85
N ALA A 434 -7.37 21.31 3.62
CA ALA A 434 -7.67 22.15 2.46
C ALA A 434 -9.16 22.28 2.17
N THR A 435 -9.90 21.16 2.20
CA THR A 435 -11.35 21.15 1.98
C THR A 435 -12.09 21.82 3.14
N SER A 436 -11.71 21.50 4.39
CA SER A 436 -12.33 22.09 5.58
C SER A 436 -12.19 23.62 5.61
N VAL A 437 -11.00 24.13 5.27
CA VAL A 437 -10.74 25.56 5.31
C VAL A 437 -11.22 26.28 4.06
N SER A 438 -10.93 25.78 2.86
CA SER A 438 -11.25 26.49 1.61
C SER A 438 -12.75 26.41 1.27
N ASP A 439 -13.34 25.22 1.36
CA ASP A 439 -14.69 24.97 0.85
C ASP A 439 -15.79 25.24 1.89
N ILE A 440 -15.47 25.09 3.18
CA ILE A 440 -16.46 25.26 4.25
C ILE A 440 -16.17 26.55 5.04
N TYR A 441 -15.00 26.64 5.67
CA TYR A 441 -14.74 27.72 6.62
C TYR A 441 -14.60 29.09 5.96
N ARG A 442 -13.67 29.24 5.00
CA ARG A 442 -13.40 30.48 4.27
C ARG A 442 -14.58 30.89 3.38
N ARG A 443 -15.20 29.92 2.70
CA ARG A 443 -16.29 30.21 1.76
C ARG A 443 -17.62 30.53 2.44
N SER A 444 -17.99 29.81 3.50
CA SER A 444 -19.36 29.80 4.04
C SER A 444 -19.50 30.27 5.50
N ILE A 445 -18.51 30.01 6.37
CA ILE A 445 -18.63 30.29 7.82
C ILE A 445 -18.02 31.65 8.18
N ALA A 446 -16.82 31.95 7.67
CA ALA A 446 -16.06 33.14 8.03
C ALA A 446 -15.40 33.77 6.79
N PRO A 447 -16.19 34.36 5.86
CA PRO A 447 -15.66 35.05 4.69
C PRO A 447 -14.94 36.34 5.07
N GLY A 448 -13.97 36.75 4.24
CA GLY A 448 -13.29 38.05 4.35
C GLY A 448 -12.31 38.21 5.52
N LYS A 449 -11.83 37.11 6.12
CA LYS A 449 -10.80 37.16 7.17
C LYS A 449 -9.41 37.34 6.57
N SER A 450 -8.45 37.71 7.42
CA SER A 450 -7.05 37.87 6.99
C SER A 450 -6.40 36.53 6.65
N ASP A 451 -5.36 36.56 5.82
CA ASP A 451 -4.66 35.34 5.43
C ASP A 451 -4.04 34.61 6.64
N LYS A 452 -3.44 35.36 7.59
CA LYS A 452 -2.96 34.82 8.87
C LYS A 452 -4.03 34.06 9.67
N HIS A 453 -5.29 34.48 9.57
CA HIS A 453 -6.41 33.79 10.20
C HIS A 453 -6.66 32.44 9.53
N TYR A 454 -6.70 32.40 8.20
CA TYR A 454 -6.88 31.16 7.45
C TYR A 454 -5.70 30.20 7.61
N LEU A 455 -4.46 30.70 7.68
CA LEU A 455 -3.28 29.86 7.95
C LEU A 455 -3.39 29.17 9.31
N ARG A 456 -3.80 29.90 10.36
CA ARG A 456 -4.05 29.30 11.68
C ARG A 456 -5.21 28.31 11.63
N ALA A 457 -6.29 28.62 10.93
CA ALA A 457 -7.42 27.72 10.75
C ALA A 457 -6.99 26.42 10.07
N SER A 458 -6.12 26.48 9.05
CA SER A 458 -5.58 25.29 8.36
C SER A 458 -4.72 24.44 9.28
N LYS A 459 -3.84 25.06 10.09
CA LYS A 459 -3.02 24.31 11.06
C LYS A 459 -3.88 23.64 12.13
N ILE A 460 -4.91 24.33 12.63
CA ILE A 460 -5.87 23.75 13.60
C ILE A 460 -6.66 22.61 12.95
N ALA A 461 -7.17 22.79 11.72
CA ALA A 461 -7.90 21.75 11.01
C ALA A 461 -7.05 20.49 10.80
N THR A 462 -5.77 20.64 10.44
CA THR A 462 -4.83 19.52 10.33
C THR A 462 -4.67 18.77 11.65
N ILE A 463 -4.52 19.49 12.77
CA ILE A 463 -4.41 18.87 14.10
C ILE A 463 -5.70 18.15 14.49
N LEU A 464 -6.87 18.77 14.26
CA LEU A 464 -8.17 18.18 14.58
C LEU A 464 -8.43 16.89 13.78
N TRP A 465 -8.14 16.90 12.47
CA TRP A 465 -8.23 15.68 11.66
C TRP A 465 -7.20 14.63 12.08
N GLY A 466 -6.01 15.05 12.50
CA GLY A 466 -5.02 14.16 13.10
C GLY A 466 -5.55 13.46 14.35
N GLY A 467 -6.19 14.22 15.25
CA GLY A 467 -6.82 13.67 16.44
C GLY A 467 -8.06 12.80 16.16
N PHE A 468 -8.76 13.03 15.04
CA PHE A 468 -9.86 12.16 14.60
C PHE A 468 -9.39 10.82 14.02
N ILE A 469 -8.20 10.80 13.39
CA ILE A 469 -7.61 9.61 12.77
C ILE A 469 -7.03 8.65 13.82
N VAL A 470 -6.48 9.17 14.92
CA VAL A 470 -6.01 8.40 16.09
C VAL A 470 -7.20 7.80 16.82
#